data_AF-A0AAJ2HE23-F1
#
_entry.id   AF-A0AAJ2HE23-F1
#
_cell.length_a   1.000
_cell.length_b   1.000
_cell.length_c   1.000
_cell.angle_alpha   90.00
_cell.angle_beta   90.00
_cell.angle_gamma   90.00
#
_symmetry.space_group_name_H-M   'P 1'
#
loop_
_entity.id
_entity.type
_entity.pdbx_description
1 polymer ?
#
loop_
_entity_poly.entity_id
_entity_poly.type
_entity_poly.pdbx_seq_one_letter_code
_entity_poly.pdbx_strand_id
1 'polypeptide(L)'
;MTKLLDDVTVTSLKPALRSIVDRGFDVREGCYFLAALLPTATNVTKSSFPDCTGYECFVNSLHIEDYDDNNLLYQAIQFASDIFAAWRAHMPDLPLISIVSVDETSVVVKFHVKRPTEQWLSENLEAYEDPIMLMESSKDWSLASAKKD
;
A
#
# COMPACT_ATOMS: atom_id res chain seq x y z
N MET A 1 -16.90 18.92 -11.67
CA MET A 1 -15.87 18.32 -10.80
C MET A 1 -16.41 17.75 -9.48
N THR A 2 -17.61 18.12 -9.02
CA THR A 2 -18.18 17.63 -7.73
C THR A 2 -18.74 16.20 -7.80
N LYS A 3 -19.12 15.71 -8.98
CA LYS A 3 -19.72 14.37 -9.17
C LYS A 3 -18.77 13.19 -8.93
N LEU A 4 -17.46 13.40 -8.94
CA LEU A 4 -16.49 12.30 -8.78
C LEU A 4 -16.36 11.82 -7.33
N LEU A 5 -16.78 12.65 -6.36
CA LEU A 5 -16.67 12.36 -4.93
C LEU A 5 -17.96 11.81 -4.33
N ASP A 6 -19.11 12.05 -4.96
CA ASP A 6 -20.42 11.61 -4.47
C ASP A 6 -20.66 10.10 -4.68
N ASP A 7 -19.95 9.47 -5.62
CA ASP A 7 -20.02 8.02 -5.87
C ASP A 7 -19.06 7.19 -5.00
N VAL A 8 -18.25 7.83 -4.15
CA VAL A 8 -17.44 7.11 -3.16
C VAL A 8 -18.35 6.73 -2.00
N THR A 9 -19.11 5.65 -2.16
CA THR A 9 -19.73 4.99 -1.01
C THR A 9 -18.60 4.56 -0.07
N VAL A 10 -18.51 5.21 1.08
CA VAL A 10 -17.55 4.85 2.14
C VAL A 10 -17.98 3.47 2.66
N THR A 11 -17.40 2.43 2.08
CA THR A 11 -17.63 1.05 2.51
C THR A 11 -16.60 0.69 3.57
N SER A 12 -16.95 -0.16 4.55
CA SER A 12 -15.93 -0.63 5.48
C SER A 12 -14.89 -1.48 4.73
N LEU A 13 -13.63 -1.39 5.14
CA LEU A 13 -12.58 -2.30 4.68
C LEU A 13 -13.05 -3.76 4.81
N LYS A 14 -12.87 -4.58 3.76
CA LYS A 14 -13.28 -5.99 3.81
C LYS A 14 -12.62 -6.71 4.99
N PRO A 15 -13.32 -7.64 5.66
CA PRO A 15 -12.78 -8.31 6.85
C PRO A 15 -11.44 -9.02 6.59
N ALA A 16 -11.25 -9.60 5.41
CA ALA A 16 -10.00 -10.26 5.04
C ALA A 16 -8.83 -9.27 4.88
N LEU A 17 -9.07 -8.09 4.28
CA LEU A 17 -8.09 -7.00 4.24
C LEU A 17 -7.80 -6.45 5.64
N ARG A 18 -8.83 -6.28 6.49
CA ARG A 18 -8.66 -5.89 7.89
C ARG A 18 -7.77 -6.88 8.65
N SER A 19 -7.97 -8.18 8.44
CA SER A 19 -7.13 -9.21 9.07
C SER A 19 -5.66 -9.12 8.67
N ILE A 20 -5.33 -8.56 7.50
CA ILE A 20 -3.93 -8.32 7.12
C ILE A 20 -3.35 -7.17 7.95
N VAL A 21 -4.11 -6.08 8.11
CA VAL A 21 -3.72 -4.94 8.96
C VAL A 21 -3.49 -5.38 10.40
N ASP A 22 -4.43 -6.15 10.95
CA ASP A 22 -4.42 -6.55 12.37
C ASP A 22 -3.28 -7.51 12.72
N ARG A 23 -2.72 -8.21 11.72
CA ARG A 23 -1.52 -9.05 11.91
C ARG A 23 -0.23 -8.25 12.06
N GLY A 24 -0.24 -6.97 11.69
CA GLY A 24 0.91 -6.08 11.87
C GLY A 24 2.10 -6.43 10.98
N PHE A 25 3.29 -6.20 11.51
CA PHE A 25 4.53 -6.15 10.74
C PHE A 25 5.61 -7.07 11.31
N ASP A 26 6.39 -7.66 10.41
CA ASP A 26 7.58 -8.46 10.73
C ASP A 26 8.82 -7.77 10.16
N VAL A 27 9.93 -7.79 10.90
CA VAL A 27 11.22 -7.25 10.45
C VAL A 27 12.23 -8.39 10.31
N ARG A 28 12.80 -8.56 9.12
CA ARG A 28 13.83 -9.57 8.84
C ARG A 28 14.95 -8.97 8.01
N GLU A 29 16.19 -9.14 8.47
CA GLU A 29 17.39 -8.71 7.74
C GLU A 29 17.39 -7.23 7.31
N GLY A 30 16.72 -6.36 8.09
CA GLY A 30 16.59 -4.93 7.79
C GLY A 30 15.49 -4.58 6.77
N CYS A 31 14.72 -5.56 6.32
CA CYS A 31 13.54 -5.36 5.49
C CYS A 31 12.26 -5.57 6.32
N TYR A 32 11.17 -4.94 5.91
CA TYR A 32 9.92 -4.82 6.66
C TYR A 32 8.74 -5.38 5.89
N PHE A 33 8.00 -6.27 6.53
CA PHE A 33 6.97 -7.07 5.87
C PHE A 33 5.63 -6.96 6.56
N LEU A 34 4.55 -7.03 5.79
CA LEU A 34 3.23 -7.35 6.31
C LEU A 34 3.25 -8.80 6.80
N ALA A 35 3.08 -9.01 8.10
CA ALA A 35 3.22 -10.33 8.72
C ALA A 35 2.24 -11.37 8.14
N ALA A 36 1.10 -10.92 7.62
CA ALA A 36 0.13 -11.77 6.95
C ALA A 36 0.62 -12.32 5.59
N LEU A 37 1.47 -11.56 4.87
CA LEU A 37 1.91 -11.89 3.51
C LEU A 37 3.25 -12.61 3.51
N LEU A 38 4.09 -12.40 4.52
CA LEU A 38 5.41 -13.02 4.60
C LEU A 38 5.42 -14.56 4.44
N PRO A 39 4.46 -15.34 4.98
CA PRO A 39 4.41 -16.79 4.78
C PRO A 39 4.14 -17.23 3.34
N THR A 40 3.60 -16.37 2.47
CA THR A 40 3.32 -16.71 1.07
C THR A 40 4.57 -16.60 0.18
N ALA A 41 5.57 -15.84 0.62
CA ALA A 41 6.84 -15.64 -0.08
C ALA A 41 7.85 -16.78 0.17
N THR A 42 7.47 -18.03 -0.14
CA THR A 42 8.23 -19.24 0.23
C THR A 42 9.50 -19.49 -0.60
N ASN A 43 9.58 -18.95 -1.82
CA ASN A 43 10.64 -19.28 -2.79
C ASN A 43 11.64 -18.14 -3.03
N VAL A 44 11.61 -17.10 -2.21
CA VAL A 44 12.47 -15.94 -2.37
C VAL A 44 13.10 -15.57 -1.02
N THR A 45 14.32 -15.04 -1.09
CA THR A 45 15.05 -14.54 0.07
C THR A 45 15.60 -13.16 -0.26
N LYS A 46 16.18 -12.46 0.72
CA LYS A 46 16.80 -11.15 0.47
C LYS A 46 17.83 -11.19 -0.66
N SER A 47 18.60 -12.27 -0.78
CA SER A 47 19.60 -12.41 -1.86
C SER A 47 19.00 -12.57 -3.26
N SER A 48 17.69 -12.79 -3.38
CA SER A 48 16.97 -12.81 -4.66
C SER A 48 16.75 -11.41 -5.23
N PHE A 49 17.02 -10.35 -4.46
CA PHE A 49 16.76 -8.96 -4.82
C PHE A 49 18.03 -8.11 -4.66
N PRO A 50 18.18 -7.03 -5.46
CA PRO A 50 19.32 -6.13 -5.33
C PRO A 50 19.32 -5.33 -4.02
N ASP A 51 18.14 -5.05 -3.45
CA ASP A 51 17.97 -4.23 -2.25
C ASP A 51 16.71 -4.63 -1.45
N CYS A 52 16.49 -3.98 -0.29
CA CYS A 52 15.31 -4.24 0.54
C CYS A 52 14.03 -3.73 -0.12
N THR A 53 14.08 -2.60 -0.81
CA THR A 53 12.90 -1.99 -1.45
C THR A 53 12.25 -2.95 -2.45
N GLY A 54 13.04 -3.59 -3.31
CA GLY A 54 12.53 -4.58 -4.25
C GLY A 54 11.99 -5.83 -3.56
N TYR A 55 12.65 -6.28 -2.50
CA TYR A 55 12.17 -7.43 -1.74
C TYR A 55 10.85 -7.13 -1.02
N GLU A 56 10.74 -5.97 -0.37
CA GLU A 56 9.53 -5.50 0.30
C GLU A 56 8.39 -5.31 -0.70
N CYS A 57 8.62 -4.64 -1.84
CA CYS A 57 7.61 -4.47 -2.88
C CYS A 57 7.10 -5.80 -3.44
N PHE A 58 7.94 -6.84 -3.49
CA PHE A 58 7.53 -8.16 -3.93
C PHE A 58 6.67 -8.87 -2.88
N VAL A 59 7.12 -8.92 -1.62
CA VAL A 59 6.42 -9.65 -0.54
C VAL A 59 5.17 -8.90 -0.06
N ASN A 60 5.24 -7.58 0.05
CA ASN A 60 4.15 -6.71 0.47
C ASN A 60 3.25 -6.29 -0.70
N SER A 61 3.14 -7.14 -1.72
CA SER A 61 2.25 -6.93 -2.86
C SER A 61 0.92 -7.64 -2.59
N LEU A 62 -0.17 -6.93 -2.83
CA LEU A 62 -1.52 -7.45 -2.66
C LEU A 62 -2.40 -7.06 -3.84
N HIS A 63 -3.06 -8.05 -4.44
CA HIS A 63 -4.13 -7.87 -5.42
C HIS A 63 -5.44 -7.64 -4.68
N ILE A 64 -6.12 -6.52 -4.94
CA ILE A 64 -7.33 -6.15 -4.19
C ILE A 64 -8.54 -6.95 -4.69
N GLU A 65 -8.52 -7.34 -5.96
CA GLU A 65 -9.51 -8.21 -6.58
C GLU A 65 -9.62 -9.60 -5.91
N ASP A 66 -8.58 -10.03 -5.18
CA ASP A 66 -8.66 -11.25 -4.35
C ASP A 66 -9.61 -11.10 -3.13
N TYR A 67 -10.05 -9.87 -2.82
CA TYR A 67 -10.78 -9.54 -1.59
C TYR A 67 -12.09 -8.76 -1.81
N ASP A 68 -12.25 -8.06 -2.93
CA ASP A 68 -13.49 -7.38 -3.33
C ASP A 68 -13.60 -7.38 -4.85
N ASP A 69 -14.80 -7.49 -5.40
CA ASP A 69 -15.04 -7.41 -6.85
C ASP A 69 -15.58 -6.03 -7.27
N ASN A 70 -16.04 -5.21 -6.31
CA ASN A 70 -16.91 -4.06 -6.62
C ASN A 70 -16.27 -2.70 -6.34
N ASN A 71 -15.38 -2.59 -5.34
CA ASN A 71 -14.84 -1.32 -4.89
C ASN A 71 -13.31 -1.34 -4.80
N LEU A 72 -12.64 -1.87 -5.82
CA LEU A 72 -11.19 -2.14 -5.82
C LEU A 72 -10.35 -0.93 -5.40
N LEU A 73 -10.46 0.20 -6.10
CA LEU A 73 -9.66 1.38 -5.82
C LEU A 73 -9.94 1.96 -4.42
N TYR A 74 -11.21 1.94 -3.99
CA TYR A 74 -11.58 2.41 -2.67
C TYR A 74 -10.99 1.49 -1.56
N GLN A 75 -11.13 0.17 -1.71
CA GLN A 75 -10.53 -0.80 -0.78
C GLN A 75 -9.01 -0.68 -0.75
N ALA A 76 -8.35 -0.43 -1.89
CA ALA A 76 -6.92 -0.20 -1.98
C ALA A 76 -6.46 1.02 -1.15
N ILE A 77 -7.12 2.17 -1.36
CA ILE A 77 -6.78 3.42 -0.66
C ILE A 77 -7.08 3.29 0.84
N GLN A 78 -8.23 2.71 1.21
CA GLN A 78 -8.58 2.50 2.61
C GLN A 78 -7.61 1.51 3.29
N PHE A 79 -7.23 0.44 2.59
CA PHE A 79 -6.24 -0.52 3.08
C PHE A 79 -4.89 0.15 3.32
N ALA A 80 -4.39 0.94 2.36
CA ALA A 80 -3.15 1.70 2.52
C ALA A 80 -3.21 2.68 3.69
N SER A 81 -4.32 3.40 3.85
CA SER A 81 -4.54 4.32 4.97
C SER A 81 -4.48 3.62 6.32
N ASP A 82 -5.12 2.46 6.45
CA ASP A 82 -5.16 1.68 7.68
C ASP A 82 -3.79 1.06 8.01
N ILE A 83 -3.08 0.55 6.99
CA ILE A 83 -1.69 0.12 7.12
C ILE A 83 -0.81 1.28 7.59
N PHE A 84 -0.97 2.49 7.03
CA PHE A 84 -0.20 3.66 7.48
C PHE A 84 -0.50 4.05 8.92
N ALA A 85 -1.76 3.98 9.34
CA ALA A 85 -2.14 4.23 10.73
C ALA A 85 -1.48 3.22 11.68
N ALA A 86 -1.57 1.92 11.36
CA ALA A 86 -0.90 0.88 12.11
C ALA A 86 0.62 1.06 12.11
N TRP A 87 1.20 1.39 10.96
CA TRP A 87 2.64 1.59 10.79
C TRP A 87 3.15 2.75 11.65
N ARG A 88 2.53 3.92 11.59
CA ARG A 88 2.93 5.08 12.41
C ARG A 88 2.88 4.79 13.91
N ALA A 89 1.96 3.94 14.35
CA ALA A 89 1.89 3.53 15.75
C ALA A 89 3.06 2.63 16.18
N HIS A 90 3.63 1.84 15.26
CA HIS A 90 4.72 0.90 15.55
C HIS A 90 6.11 1.47 15.20
N MET A 91 6.21 2.30 14.15
CA MET A 91 7.46 2.78 13.55
C MET A 91 7.31 4.26 13.14
N PRO A 92 7.18 5.18 14.11
CA PRO A 92 6.86 6.59 13.83
C PRO A 92 7.93 7.34 13.03
N ASP A 93 9.20 6.93 13.16
CA ASP A 93 10.34 7.62 12.55
C ASP A 93 10.73 7.07 11.15
N LEU A 94 10.05 6.02 10.68
CA LEU A 94 10.33 5.39 9.40
C LEU A 94 9.14 5.60 8.44
N PRO A 95 9.27 6.42 7.38
CA PRO A 95 8.19 6.56 6.40
C PRO A 95 7.98 5.26 5.62
N LEU A 96 6.72 4.87 5.48
CA LEU A 96 6.27 3.77 4.63
C LEU A 96 5.68 4.36 3.36
N ILE A 97 6.03 3.78 2.21
CA ILE A 97 5.48 4.12 0.91
C ILE A 97 4.44 3.06 0.54
N SER A 98 3.31 3.51 0.04
CA SER A 98 2.32 2.68 -0.64
C SER A 98 2.29 3.06 -2.12
N ILE A 99 2.28 2.06 -2.98
CA ILE A 99 2.14 2.21 -4.43
C ILE A 99 0.86 1.48 -4.82
N VAL A 100 -0.10 2.22 -5.35
CA VAL A 100 -1.33 1.66 -5.91
C VAL A 100 -1.22 1.74 -7.43
N SER A 101 -1.24 0.59 -8.09
CA SER A 101 -1.26 0.47 -9.55
C SER A 101 -2.63 -0.03 -9.98
N VAL A 102 -3.19 0.56 -11.03
CA VAL A 102 -4.52 0.23 -11.54
C VAL A 102 -4.41 -0.05 -13.04
N ASP A 103 -4.89 -1.21 -13.48
CA ASP A 103 -5.09 -1.50 -14.90
C ASP A 103 -6.60 -1.68 -15.21
N GLU A 104 -6.94 -2.21 -16.38
CA GLU A 104 -8.34 -2.44 -16.80
C GLU A 104 -9.13 -3.36 -15.87
N THR A 105 -8.45 -4.25 -15.14
CA THR A 105 -9.08 -5.36 -14.40
C THR A 105 -8.53 -5.57 -12.98
N SER A 106 -7.39 -4.96 -12.65
CA SER A 106 -6.66 -5.23 -11.41
C SER A 106 -6.32 -3.94 -10.65
N VAL A 107 -6.28 -4.06 -9.32
CA VAL A 107 -5.73 -3.03 -8.45
C VAL A 107 -4.73 -3.67 -7.51
N VAL A 108 -3.46 -3.32 -7.67
CA VAL A 108 -2.37 -3.85 -6.85
C VAL A 108 -1.85 -2.79 -5.90
N VAL A 109 -1.74 -3.15 -4.62
CA VAL A 109 -1.10 -2.31 -3.60
C VAL A 109 0.22 -2.93 -3.18
N LYS A 110 1.29 -2.13 -3.18
CA LYS A 110 2.63 -2.53 -2.72
C LYS A 110 3.11 -1.61 -1.62
N PHE A 111 3.87 -2.15 -0.67
CA PHE A 111 4.47 -1.37 0.40
C PHE A 111 5.98 -1.58 0.52
N HIS A 112 6.70 -0.49 0.77
CA HIS A 112 8.12 -0.54 1.13
C HIS A 112 8.49 0.62 2.04
N VAL A 113 9.54 0.47 2.83
CA VAL A 113 10.09 1.57 3.62
C VAL A 113 10.82 2.54 2.70
N LYS A 114 10.65 3.85 2.95
CA LYS A 114 11.37 4.90 2.24
C LYS A 114 12.84 4.89 2.68
N ARG A 115 13.75 4.69 1.72
CA ARG A 115 15.19 4.74 1.95
C ARG A 115 15.83 5.76 1.00
N PRO A 116 16.79 6.59 1.46
CA PRO A 116 17.39 7.61 0.61
C PRO A 116 18.12 7.08 -0.63
N THR A 117 18.61 5.83 -0.59
CA THR A 117 19.48 5.24 -1.61
C THR A 117 18.81 4.15 -2.43
N GLU A 118 17.54 3.84 -2.17
CA GLU A 118 16.80 2.78 -2.86
C GLU A 118 15.53 3.37 -3.49
N GLN A 119 15.18 2.91 -4.68
CA GLN A 119 14.08 3.46 -5.46
C GLN A 119 13.39 2.35 -6.24
N TRP A 120 12.07 2.29 -6.12
CA TRP A 120 11.25 1.32 -6.85
C TRP A 120 10.70 1.87 -8.17
N LEU A 121 10.13 3.08 -8.14
CA LEU A 121 9.54 3.72 -9.31
C LEU A 121 10.50 4.70 -9.96
N SER A 122 10.42 4.84 -11.27
CA SER A 122 11.05 5.95 -12.00
C SER A 122 10.55 7.30 -11.46
N GLU A 123 11.40 8.33 -11.49
CA GLU A 123 10.98 9.71 -11.19
C GLU A 123 9.95 10.23 -12.19
N ASN A 124 9.96 9.70 -13.42
CA ASN A 124 8.97 10.01 -14.43
C ASN A 124 7.78 9.03 -14.34
N LEU A 125 6.80 9.38 -13.49
CA LEU A 125 5.56 8.59 -13.35
C LEU A 125 4.70 8.60 -14.62
N GLU A 126 4.82 9.60 -15.49
CA GLU A 126 4.06 9.68 -16.75
C GLU A 126 4.55 8.68 -17.81
N ALA A 127 5.73 8.08 -17.60
CA ALA A 127 6.26 7.05 -18.50
C ALA A 127 5.63 5.66 -18.27
N TYR A 128 4.82 5.49 -17.22
CA TYR A 128 4.10 4.25 -16.98
C TYR A 128 2.85 4.20 -17.85
N GLU A 129 2.60 3.04 -18.44
CA GLU A 129 1.43 2.79 -19.28
C GLU A 129 0.14 2.85 -18.45
N ASP A 130 0.18 2.27 -17.25
CA ASP A 130 -0.93 2.21 -16.32
C ASP A 130 -0.87 3.32 -15.26
N PRO A 131 -2.02 3.82 -14.79
CA PRO A 131 -2.08 4.75 -13.66
C PRO A 131 -1.41 4.20 -12.39
N ILE A 132 -0.55 5.03 -11.80
CA ILE A 132 0.12 4.75 -10.52
C ILE A 132 -0.10 5.90 -9.55
N MET A 133 -0.49 5.56 -8.32
CA MET A 133 -0.61 6.47 -7.19
C MET A 133 0.43 6.12 -6.12
N LEU A 134 1.24 7.10 -5.72
CA LEU A 134 2.22 6.97 -4.66
C LEU A 134 1.80 7.76 -3.42
N MET A 135 1.75 7.08 -2.28
CA MET A 135 1.36 7.65 -0.99
C MET A 135 2.47 7.41 0.03
N GLU A 136 2.64 8.33 0.98
CA GLU A 136 3.67 8.24 2.02
C GLU A 136 3.03 8.38 3.41
N SER A 137 3.37 7.49 4.34
CA SER A 137 2.76 7.43 5.67
C SER A 137 3.08 8.63 6.56
N SER A 138 4.16 9.36 6.28
CA SER A 138 4.55 10.58 6.99
C SER A 138 3.68 11.78 6.62
N LYS A 139 2.96 11.71 5.49
CA LYS A 139 2.03 12.75 5.04
C LYS A 139 0.65 12.49 5.61
N ASP A 140 -0.05 13.56 5.95
CA ASP A 140 -1.46 13.46 6.31
C ASP A 140 -2.29 13.20 5.05
N TRP A 141 -2.91 12.02 5.01
CA TRP A 141 -3.81 11.60 3.94
C TRP A 141 -5.27 11.64 4.37
N SER A 142 -5.57 12.22 5.54
CA SER A 142 -6.95 12.47 5.93
C SER A 142 -7.60 13.33 4.86
N LEU A 143 -8.68 12.80 4.27
CA LEU A 143 -9.56 13.58 3.41
C LEU A 143 -10.04 14.73 4.29
N ALA A 144 -9.49 15.92 4.07
CA ALA A 144 -9.88 17.12 4.79
C ALA A 144 -11.40 17.18 4.74
N SER A 145 -12.04 16.88 5.87
CA SER A 145 -13.48 16.96 5.98
C SER A 145 -13.77 18.43 5.75
N ALA A 146 -14.32 18.76 4.58
CA ALA A 146 -14.65 20.13 4.25
C ALA A 146 -15.53 20.65 5.38
N LYS A 147 -14.96 21.53 6.21
CA LYS A 147 -15.74 22.30 7.17
C LYS A 147 -16.74 23.08 6.33
N LYS A 148 -17.99 22.67 6.42
CA LYS A 148 -19.10 23.41 5.88
C LYS A 148 -19.40 24.47 6.92
N ASP A 149 -18.83 25.66 6.72
CA ASP A 149 -19.30 26.89 7.38
C ASP A 149 -20.71 27.22 6.88
#